data_AF-A0A838FP32-F1
#
_entry.id   AF-A0A838FP32-F1
#
_cell.length_a   1.000
_cell.length_b   1.000
_cell.length_c   1.000
_cell.angle_alpha   90.00
_cell.angle_beta   90.00
_cell.angle_gamma   90.00
#
_symmetry.space_group_name_H-M   'P 1'
#
loop_
_entity.id
_entity.type
_entity.pdbx_description
1 polymer ?
#
loop_
_entity_poly.entity_id
_entity_poly.type
_entity_poly.pdbx_seq_one_letter_code
_entity_poly.pdbx_strand_id
1 'polypeptide(L)'
;LDDATKVETEGDHIIDIGKQLQDYDAIDTGVFLCSDEIFRYLRAAQRDGDCSLSDGIRAMAAERKVRAVDIGDGWWQDVDTPEMLTQAEAQSARLLRHDRR
;
A
#
# COMPACT_ATOMS: atom_id res chain seq x y z
N LEU A 1 12.10 -6.38 -2.00
CA LEU A 1 11.53 -5.07 -1.64
C LEU A 1 11.48 -4.11 -2.83
N ASP A 2 12.30 -4.32 -3.85
CA ASP A 2 12.47 -3.36 -4.96
C ASP A 2 11.17 -3.00 -5.69
N ASP A 3 10.20 -3.92 -5.76
CA ASP A 3 8.92 -3.66 -6.42
C ASP A 3 7.78 -3.21 -5.47
N ALA A 4 8.05 -3.15 -4.17
CA ALA A 4 7.08 -2.73 -3.17
C ALA A 4 6.82 -1.23 -3.26
N THR A 5 5.56 -0.83 -3.13
CA THR A 5 5.19 0.57 -2.93
C THR A 5 5.51 0.96 -1.49
N LYS A 6 6.44 1.89 -1.31
CA LYS A 6 6.88 2.36 0.01
C LYS A 6 6.06 3.58 0.43
N VAL A 7 5.96 3.80 1.73
CA VAL A 7 5.23 4.91 2.34
C VAL A 7 6.11 5.56 3.39
N GLU A 8 6.12 6.89 3.40
CA GLU A 8 6.71 7.70 4.46
C GLU A 8 5.60 8.42 5.23
N THR A 9 5.69 8.43 6.57
CA THR A 9 4.65 9.00 7.43
C THR A 9 5.16 10.10 8.36
N GLU A 10 4.26 11.00 8.74
CA GLU A 10 4.42 11.91 9.88
C GLU A 10 3.24 11.70 10.83
N GLY A 11 3.46 10.91 11.88
CA GLY A 11 2.37 10.41 12.73
C GLY A 11 1.53 9.41 11.95
N ASP A 12 0.22 9.63 11.89
CA ASP A 12 -0.70 8.80 11.09
C ASP A 12 -0.91 9.36 9.67
N HIS A 13 -0.28 10.48 9.30
CA HIS A 13 -0.42 11.08 7.98
C HIS A 13 0.63 10.53 7.02
N ILE A 14 0.20 10.17 5.81
CA ILE A 14 1.13 9.88 4.71
C ILE A 14 1.67 11.21 4.18
N ILE A 15 3.00 11.32 4.08
CA ILE A 15 3.66 12.50 3.50
C ILE A 15 4.24 12.21 2.10
N ASP A 16 4.67 10.98 1.83
CA ASP A 16 5.02 10.53 0.49
C ASP A 16 4.74 9.02 0.29
N ILE A 17 4.56 8.61 -0.96
CA ILE A 17 4.30 7.22 -1.35
C ILE A 17 4.91 6.94 -2.73
N GLY A 18 5.53 5.77 -2.92
CA GLY A 18 6.06 5.36 -4.22
C GLY A 18 7.13 4.28 -4.15
N LYS A 19 7.38 3.61 -5.29
CA LYS A 19 8.37 2.51 -5.37
C LYS A 19 9.82 2.99 -5.19
N GLN A 20 10.11 4.22 -5.61
CA GLN A 20 11.48 4.78 -5.65
C GLN A 20 11.84 5.66 -4.43
N LEU A 21 11.01 5.65 -3.38
CA LEU A 21 11.34 6.32 -2.13
C LEU A 21 12.61 5.74 -1.51
N GLN A 22 13.48 6.64 -1.05
CA GLN A 22 14.71 6.32 -0.32
C GLN A 22 14.44 6.25 1.18
N ASP A 23 13.78 7.27 1.71
CA ASP A 23 13.30 7.34 3.08
C ASP A 23 11.85 6.87 3.14
N TYR A 24 11.58 5.85 3.95
CA TYR A 24 10.26 5.27 4.16
C TYR A 24 10.25 4.50 5.49
N ASP A 25 9.07 4.39 6.09
CA ASP A 25 8.85 3.71 7.37
C ASP A 25 7.79 2.59 7.27
N ALA A 26 7.08 2.50 6.14
CA ALA A 26 6.06 1.49 5.91
C ALA A 26 6.02 0.99 4.45
N ILE A 27 5.34 -0.13 4.26
CA ILE A 27 5.02 -0.70 2.94
C ILE A 27 3.50 -0.65 2.75
N ASP A 28 3.07 -0.19 1.58
CA ASP A 28 1.67 -0.18 1.16
C ASP A 28 1.17 -1.63 0.97
N THR A 29 0.02 -1.93 1.58
CA THR A 29 -0.62 -3.26 1.54
C THR A 29 -1.66 -3.41 0.43
N GLY A 30 -1.89 -2.35 -0.36
CA GLY A 30 -2.84 -2.35 -1.47
C GLY A 30 -4.31 -2.22 -1.05
N VAL A 31 -4.60 -1.97 0.24
CA VAL A 31 -5.97 -1.83 0.75
C VAL A 31 -6.25 -0.38 1.14
N PHE A 32 -7.31 0.19 0.56
CA PHE A 32 -7.66 1.59 0.74
C PHE A 32 -9.14 1.78 1.09
N LEU A 33 -9.40 2.65 2.07
CA LEU A 33 -10.72 3.18 2.35
C LEU A 33 -10.77 4.64 1.85
N CYS A 34 -11.46 4.86 0.73
CA CYS A 34 -11.48 6.15 0.05
C CYS A 34 -12.88 6.76 0.02
N SER A 35 -12.95 8.08 0.12
CA SER A 35 -14.13 8.84 -0.32
C SER A 35 -14.09 9.03 -1.84
N ASP A 36 -15.22 9.40 -2.44
CA ASP A 36 -15.30 9.73 -3.88
C ASP A 36 -14.38 10.88 -4.31
N GLU A 37 -13.84 11.65 -3.35
CA GLU A 37 -12.88 12.72 -3.63
C GLU A 37 -11.63 12.18 -4.34
N ILE A 38 -11.23 10.92 -4.11
CA ILE A 38 -10.06 10.30 -4.74
C ILE A 38 -10.09 10.38 -6.27
N PHE A 39 -11.28 10.27 -6.87
CA PHE A 39 -11.41 10.32 -8.32
C PHE A 39 -11.04 11.69 -8.90
N ARG A 40 -11.19 12.78 -8.12
CA ARG A 40 -10.72 14.11 -8.53
C ARG A 40 -9.19 14.12 -8.63
N TYR A 41 -8.50 13.51 -7.68
CA TYR A 41 -7.05 13.44 -7.64
C TYR A 41 -6.48 12.54 -8.72
N LEU A 42 -7.07 11.35 -8.91
CA LEU A 42 -6.66 10.44 -9.98
C LEU A 42 -6.77 11.10 -11.36
N ARG A 43 -7.88 11.82 -11.63
CA ARG A 43 -8.03 12.56 -12.89
C ARG A 43 -7.03 13.69 -13.05
N ALA A 44 -6.66 14.36 -11.96
CA ALA A 44 -5.68 15.44 -12.00
C ALA A 44 -4.24 14.93 -12.13
N ALA A 45 -3.94 13.77 -11.55
CA ALA A 45 -2.63 13.14 -11.58
C ALA A 45 -2.34 12.44 -12.93
N GLN A 46 -3.38 12.11 -13.69
CA GLN A 46 -3.25 11.51 -15.01
C GLN A 46 -2.49 12.41 -15.99
N ARG A 47 -1.37 11.91 -16.51
CA ARG A 47 -0.55 12.57 -17.54
C ARG A 47 -0.42 11.61 -18.71
N ASP A 48 -0.69 12.10 -19.92
CA ASP A 48 -0.55 11.34 -21.16
C ASP A 48 -1.28 9.97 -21.18
N GLY A 49 -2.35 9.84 -20.38
CA GLY A 49 -3.16 8.63 -20.27
C GLY A 49 -2.71 7.65 -19.19
N ASP A 50 -1.58 7.88 -18.53
CA ASP A 50 -1.05 7.02 -17.46
C ASP A 50 -1.16 7.70 -16.08
N CYS A 51 -1.56 6.91 -15.08
CA CYS A 51 -1.69 7.31 -13.69
C CYS A 51 -1.75 6.05 -12.82
N SER A 52 -0.80 5.89 -11.91
CA SER A 52 -0.94 4.88 -10.87
C SER A 52 -1.89 5.36 -9.76
N LEU A 53 -2.47 4.44 -8.99
CA LEU A 53 -3.21 4.77 -7.78
C LEU A 53 -2.33 5.56 -6.80
N SER A 54 -1.06 5.17 -6.66
CA SER A 54 -0.09 5.85 -5.81
C SER A 54 0.13 7.30 -6.21
N ASP A 55 0.02 7.67 -7.50
CA ASP A 55 0.12 9.07 -7.92
C ASP A 55 -1.06 9.91 -7.43
N GLY A 56 -2.27 9.35 -7.49
CA GLY A 56 -3.46 9.99 -6.91
C GLY A 56 -3.36 10.12 -5.39
N ILE A 57 -2.91 9.07 -4.71
CA ILE A 57 -2.68 9.09 -3.25
C ILE A 57 -1.61 10.11 -2.88
N ARG A 58 -0.48 10.18 -3.61
CA ARG A 58 0.58 11.18 -3.40
C ARG A 58 0.05 12.60 -3.53
N ALA A 59 -0.78 12.85 -4.55
CA ALA A 59 -1.42 14.16 -4.74
C ALA A 59 -2.38 14.52 -3.58
N MET A 60 -3.12 13.55 -3.03
CA MET A 60 -3.95 13.76 -1.83
C MET A 60 -3.11 13.96 -0.56
N ALA A 61 -2.01 13.23 -0.44
CA ALA A 61 -1.09 13.31 0.70
C ALA A 61 -0.41 14.69 0.78
N ALA A 62 -0.10 15.30 -0.37
CA ALA A 62 0.40 16.69 -0.42
C ALA A 62 -0.57 17.72 0.19
N GLU A 63 -1.87 17.41 0.26
CA GLU A 63 -2.88 18.22 0.97
C GLU A 63 -3.19 17.70 2.39
N ARG A 64 -2.39 16.77 2.93
CA ARG A 64 -2.56 16.08 4.22
C ARG A 64 -3.91 15.35 4.39
N LYS A 65 -4.50 14.88 3.29
CA LYS A 65 -5.82 14.20 3.29
C LYS A 65 -5.77 12.70 3.46
N VAL A 66 -4.58 12.10 3.45
CA VAL A 66 -4.40 10.65 3.54
C VAL A 66 -3.79 10.28 4.88
N ARG A 67 -4.31 9.22 5.49
CA ARG A 67 -3.77 8.63 6.70
C ARG A 67 -3.37 7.17 6.45
N ALA A 68 -2.29 6.75 7.09
CA ALA A 68 -1.89 5.36 7.18
C ALA A 68 -2.66 4.69 8.33
N VAL A 69 -3.01 3.42 8.14
CA VAL A 69 -3.58 2.57 9.20
C VAL A 69 -2.70 1.33 9.30
N ASP A 70 -2.05 1.17 10.45
CA ASP A 70 -1.18 0.02 10.71
C ASP A 70 -2.02 -1.25 10.88
N ILE A 71 -1.60 -2.33 10.21
CA ILE A 71 -2.20 -3.67 10.34
C ILE A 71 -1.64 -4.44 11.55
N GLY A 72 -0.68 -3.85 12.28
CA GLY A 72 -0.01 -4.43 13.44
C GLY A 72 0.77 -5.70 13.06
N ASP A 73 0.63 -6.74 13.87
CA ASP A 73 1.26 -8.05 13.63
C ASP A 73 0.53 -8.89 12.55
N GLY A 74 -0.41 -8.30 11.83
CA GLY A 74 -1.12 -8.95 10.72
C GLY A 74 -0.16 -9.40 9.63
N TRP A 75 -0.29 -10.65 9.19
CA TRP A 75 0.51 -11.17 8.08
C TRP A 75 -0.12 -10.81 6.74
N TRP A 76 0.71 -10.33 5.80
CA TRP A 76 0.29 -9.96 4.44
C TRP A 76 1.39 -10.27 3.41
N GLN A 77 1.01 -10.45 2.15
CA GLN A 77 1.91 -10.38 0.99
C GLN A 77 1.13 -10.08 -0.29
N ASP A 78 1.82 -9.53 -1.29
CA ASP A 78 1.36 -9.57 -2.67
C ASP A 78 1.48 -10.98 -3.27
N VAL A 79 0.64 -11.26 -4.28
CA VAL A 79 0.63 -12.53 -5.02
C VAL A 79 0.62 -12.25 -6.51
N ASP A 80 1.75 -11.77 -7.03
CA ASP A 80 1.91 -11.40 -8.44
C ASP A 80 2.39 -12.56 -9.33
N THR A 81 2.98 -13.59 -8.72
CA THR A 81 3.60 -14.73 -9.42
C THR A 81 3.12 -16.07 -8.85
N PRO A 82 3.16 -17.16 -9.66
CA PRO A 82 2.86 -18.51 -9.16
C PRO A 82 3.72 -18.94 -7.97
N GLU A 83 4.98 -18.50 -7.94
CA GLU A 83 5.90 -18.75 -6.84
C GLU A 83 5.45 -18.05 -5.55
N MET A 84 4.98 -16.79 -5.66
CA MET A 84 4.39 -16.06 -4.53
C MET A 84 3.12 -16.72 -4.03
N LEU A 85 2.28 -17.26 -4.92
CA LEU A 85 1.07 -18.00 -4.52
C LEU A 85 1.42 -19.22 -3.67
N THR A 86 2.40 -20.01 -4.12
CA THR A 86 2.88 -21.19 -3.37
C THR A 86 3.37 -20.79 -1.98
N GLN A 87 4.07 -19.66 -1.87
CA GLN A 87 4.52 -19.13 -0.58
C GLN A 87 3.35 -18.70 0.30
N ALA A 88 2.36 -18.01 -0.26
CA ALA A 88 1.18 -17.55 0.47
C ALA A 88 0.39 -18.73 1.07
N GLU A 89 0.17 -19.79 0.28
CA GLU A 89 -0.53 -20.99 0.72
C GLU A 89 0.21 -21.69 1.87
N ALA A 90 1.54 -21.78 1.78
CA ALA A 90 2.37 -22.36 2.84
C ALA A 90 2.30 -21.55 4.14
N GLN A 91 2.33 -20.22 4.07
CA GLN A 91 2.22 -19.34 5.24
C GLN A 91 0.82 -19.37 5.84
N SER A 92 -0.23 -19.30 5.02
CA SER A 92 -1.62 -19.40 5.46
C SER A 92 -1.88 -20.70 6.23
N ALA A 93 -1.39 -21.83 5.72
CA ALA A 93 -1.49 -23.12 6.40
C ALA A 93 -0.75 -23.14 7.76
N ARG A 94 0.35 -22.38 7.90
CA ARG A 94 1.09 -22.25 9.16
C ARG A 94 0.32 -21.41 10.19
N LEU A 95 -0.25 -20.27 9.77
CA LEU A 95 -1.03 -19.38 10.62
C LEU A 95 -2.27 -20.09 11.20
N LEU A 96 -3.03 -20.79 10.35
CA LEU A 96 -4.21 -21.56 10.77
C LEU A 96 -3.91 -22.67 11.79
N ARG A 97 -2.66 -23.16 11.86
CA ARG A 97 -2.23 -24.15 12.85
C ARG A 97 -1.84 -23.51 14.18
N HIS A 98 -1.46 -22.24 14.17
CA HIS A 98 -1.04 -21.49 15.36
C HIS A 98 -2.26 -20.97 16.13
N ASP A 99 -3.31 -20.54 15.42
CA ASP A 99 -4.57 -20.05 16.02
C ASP A 99 -5.47 -21.16 16.61
N ARG A 100 -5.11 -22.43 16.39
CA ARG A 100 -5.84 -23.60 16.90
C ARG A 100 -5.25 -24.20 18.19
N ARG A 101 -4.30 -23.53 18.84
CA ARG A 101 -3.68 -23.96 20.10
C ARG A 101 -4.08 -23.09 21.27
#